data_AF-A0A6N7SCQ4-F1
#
_entry.id   AF-A0A6N7SCQ4-F1
#
_cell.length_a   1.000
_cell.length_b   1.000
_cell.length_c   1.000
_cell.angle_alpha   90.00
_cell.angle_beta   90.00
_cell.angle_gamma   90.00
#
_symmetry.space_group_name_H-M   'P 1'
#
loop_
_entity.id
_entity.type
_entity.pdbx_description
1 polymer ?
#
loop_
_entity_poly.entity_id
_entity_poly.type
_entity_poly.pdbx_seq_one_letter_code
_entity_poly.pdbx_strand_id
1 'polypeptide(L)'
;MNLAKKIKRLRQAAGLTPKQLAEQCSVPRYQISQWESGQAVPSADQLHILADIFNVSPAEFQDTEVFLNSEAAEEMPSLIEMNQKRQFRQQRQGWIAAAIVCLILAAGIGTLQLVSWIIVYPRGWEYIADWINPLLNLMLVGALTFSGSVFIKKTALRKIGAGAALFLIVGFSLQLQQALQQHPTTISLSENGRFWVVVKQDRNSGEASLCRSPYLLYRREQEAFPYPVEGKMKLQWLADDVCTITYRTTDYSVHQQIATFGDRGNPISYHNPISSISGEWSAAETAGTEWKIMTDREGIHLEKDGLQEDYAYSDCVPFGTLALALCREGQPQWSLVLGDDGILNEQDLFVEGQLILCPVAMQPTQPMNFVRNAPLPEVSFSESPEFSAEEAEVMLIEAMRQTIQTDPQLQQELPEGTMKLQTRSTDPVWLSLLTLTQQAEAYRVNGVDVRMEITSVQRLAGTAEDQLLEVKTAEWAVSPGNQGAGPTGEAFAMTYRIRLMQGQEAVLAAVIHTLTDGTTGLKLTEDEPILPKNELSHSFVSGAYDTTYMYVSRRSPAQALQFLLEQDFAEKTAVISEDGQQALLEEKGNQTLWLLYDGISEDRQNYRFWLVRCEGPDWKHSEDQVWSEGEYTVAIREES
;
A
#
# COMPACT_ATOMS: atom_id res chain seq x y z
N MET A 1 25.36 6.33 -88.22
CA MET A 1 25.66 6.79 -86.85
C MET A 1 24.37 6.70 -86.04
N ASN A 2 24.30 5.97 -84.92
CA ASN A 2 23.03 5.78 -84.17
C ASN A 2 22.42 7.13 -83.71
N LEU A 3 21.10 7.29 -83.79
CA LEU A 3 20.31 8.48 -83.49
C LEU A 3 20.69 9.11 -82.13
N ALA A 4 20.89 8.27 -81.12
CA ALA A 4 21.33 8.69 -79.79
C ALA A 4 22.67 9.45 -79.80
N LYS A 5 23.65 8.94 -80.55
CA LYS A 5 24.95 9.59 -80.73
C LYS A 5 24.83 10.86 -81.57
N LYS A 6 23.88 10.92 -82.51
CA LYS A 6 23.63 12.10 -83.35
C LYS A 6 23.04 13.26 -82.54
N ILE A 7 22.02 13.00 -81.72
CA ILE A 7 21.42 13.99 -80.82
C ILE A 7 22.47 14.56 -79.85
N LYS A 8 23.27 13.67 -79.23
CA LYS A 8 24.35 14.09 -78.32
C LYS A 8 25.39 14.99 -78.99
N ARG A 9 25.78 14.65 -80.22
CA ARG A 9 26.75 15.42 -81.00
C ARG A 9 26.20 16.79 -81.40
N LEU A 10 24.95 16.85 -81.88
CA LEU A 10 24.30 18.11 -82.26
C LEU A 10 24.11 19.04 -81.05
N ARG A 11 23.72 18.49 -79.89
CA ARG A 11 23.67 19.26 -78.64
C ARG A 11 25.03 19.85 -78.28
N GLN A 12 26.09 19.05 -78.35
CA GLN A 12 27.45 19.51 -78.04
C GLN A 12 27.95 20.57 -79.05
N ALA A 13 27.63 20.41 -80.33
CA ALA A 13 27.96 21.39 -81.36
C ALA A 13 27.21 22.72 -81.18
N ALA A 14 25.98 22.67 -80.67
CA ALA A 14 25.20 23.84 -80.28
C ALA A 14 25.60 24.46 -78.93
N GLY A 15 26.60 23.88 -78.23
CA GLY A 15 27.08 24.38 -76.94
C GLY A 15 26.09 24.22 -75.76
N LEU A 16 25.02 23.45 -75.93
CA LEU A 16 23.95 23.32 -74.94
C LEU A 16 24.26 22.25 -73.89
N THR A 17 23.94 22.50 -72.63
CA THR A 17 23.92 21.45 -71.60
C THR A 17 22.67 20.57 -71.75
N PRO A 18 22.66 19.30 -71.26
CA PRO A 18 21.46 18.46 -71.30
C PRO A 18 20.25 19.08 -70.59
N LYS A 19 20.47 19.95 -69.58
CA LYS A 19 19.41 20.68 -68.89
C LYS A 19 18.81 21.77 -69.79
N GLN A 20 19.65 22.55 -70.46
CA GLN A 20 19.21 23.62 -71.36
C GLN A 20 18.48 23.08 -72.60
N LEU A 21 18.95 21.95 -73.16
CA LEU A 21 18.22 21.29 -74.24
C LEU A 21 16.85 20.78 -73.77
N ALA A 22 16.78 20.23 -72.55
CA ALA A 22 15.53 19.75 -71.98
C ALA A 22 14.52 20.89 -71.79
N GLU A 23 14.98 22.06 -71.30
CA GLU A 23 14.15 23.27 -71.19
C GLU A 23 13.65 23.75 -72.55
N GLN A 24 14.51 23.79 -73.57
CA GLN A 24 14.11 24.19 -74.92
C GLN A 24 13.15 23.20 -75.58
N CYS A 25 13.31 21.90 -75.31
CA CYS A 25 12.39 20.86 -75.79
C CYS A 25 11.14 20.71 -74.91
N SER A 26 10.99 21.48 -73.83
CA SER A 26 9.89 21.34 -72.84
C SER A 26 9.74 19.91 -72.29
N VAL A 27 10.85 19.23 -72.03
CA VAL A 27 10.89 17.86 -71.48
C VAL A 27 11.74 17.79 -70.20
N PRO A 28 11.51 16.81 -69.32
CA PRO A 28 12.39 16.58 -68.17
C PRO A 28 13.83 16.21 -68.59
N ARG A 29 14.84 16.69 -67.86
CA ARG A 29 16.27 16.43 -68.15
C ARG A 29 16.61 14.95 -68.32
N TYR A 30 15.96 14.06 -67.56
CA TYR A 30 16.23 12.62 -67.66
C TYR A 30 15.85 12.06 -69.05
N GLN A 31 14.88 12.66 -69.74
CA GLN A 31 14.41 12.23 -71.05
C GLN A 31 15.47 12.51 -72.14
N ILE A 32 16.13 13.68 -72.10
CA ILE A 32 17.30 13.96 -72.95
C ILE A 32 18.42 12.94 -72.70
N SER A 33 18.67 12.57 -71.43
CA SER A 33 19.68 11.56 -71.09
C SER A 33 19.33 10.18 -71.65
N GLN A 34 18.05 9.81 -71.69
CA GLN A 34 17.60 8.56 -72.30
C GLN A 34 17.73 8.56 -73.83
N TRP A 35 17.46 9.70 -74.48
CA TRP A 35 17.68 9.85 -75.93
C TRP A 35 19.16 9.74 -76.29
N GLU A 36 20.05 10.42 -75.55
CA GLU A 36 21.50 10.39 -75.81
C GLU A 36 22.17 9.05 -75.48
N SER A 37 21.55 8.24 -74.63
CA SER A 37 22.02 6.89 -74.28
C SER A 37 21.35 5.78 -75.09
N GLY A 38 20.34 6.10 -75.90
CA GLY A 38 19.58 5.14 -76.71
C GLY A 38 18.57 4.29 -75.93
N GLN A 39 18.27 4.68 -74.68
CA GLN A 39 17.27 4.00 -73.84
C GLN A 39 15.83 4.35 -74.22
N ALA A 40 15.62 5.46 -74.94
CA ALA A 40 14.33 5.87 -75.47
C ALA A 40 14.51 6.60 -76.81
N VAL A 41 13.51 6.56 -77.67
CA VAL A 41 13.48 7.26 -78.96
C VAL A 41 12.56 8.47 -78.84
N PRO A 42 12.96 9.68 -79.29
CA PRO A 42 12.07 10.84 -79.31
C PRO A 42 10.87 10.59 -80.25
N SER A 43 9.69 11.12 -79.90
CA SER A 43 8.53 11.07 -80.79
C SER A 43 8.75 11.90 -82.07
N ALA A 44 7.92 11.71 -83.09
CA ALA A 44 8.01 12.48 -84.33
C ALA A 44 7.97 14.00 -84.06
N ASP A 45 7.08 14.46 -83.20
CA ASP A 45 6.98 15.87 -82.80
C ASP A 45 8.26 16.37 -82.09
N GLN A 46 8.88 15.52 -81.25
CA GLN A 46 10.12 15.86 -80.56
C GLN A 46 11.32 15.91 -81.52
N LEU A 47 11.33 15.07 -82.58
CA LEU A 47 12.33 15.15 -83.63
C LEU A 47 12.20 16.43 -84.45
N HIS A 48 10.98 16.92 -84.69
CA HIS A 48 10.76 18.23 -85.32
C HIS A 48 11.29 19.38 -84.43
N ILE A 49 10.99 19.36 -83.13
CA ILE A 49 11.48 20.37 -82.19
C ILE A 49 13.02 20.34 -82.11
N LEU A 50 13.63 19.16 -82.10
CA LEU A 50 15.10 19.02 -82.11
C LEU A 50 15.71 19.51 -83.43
N ALA A 51 15.05 19.27 -84.55
CA ALA A 51 15.46 19.76 -85.87
C ALA A 51 15.47 21.29 -85.90
N ASP A 52 14.45 21.93 -85.35
CA ASP A 52 14.35 23.39 -85.25
C ASP A 52 15.43 23.96 -84.32
N ILE A 53 15.66 23.35 -83.15
CA ILE A 53 16.67 23.81 -82.17
C ILE A 53 18.09 23.68 -82.73
N PHE A 54 18.39 22.62 -83.47
CA PHE A 54 19.71 22.40 -84.05
C PHE A 54 19.87 22.99 -85.46
N ASN A 55 18.81 23.60 -86.01
CA ASN A 55 18.76 24.16 -87.35
C ASN A 55 19.19 23.17 -88.45
N VAL A 56 18.66 21.95 -88.37
CA VAL A 56 18.90 20.85 -89.34
C VAL A 56 17.58 20.37 -89.92
N SER A 57 17.60 19.73 -91.10
CA SER A 57 16.36 19.19 -91.70
C SER A 57 15.83 17.98 -90.90
N PRO A 58 14.51 17.84 -90.66
CA PRO A 58 13.93 16.67 -89.99
C PRO A 58 14.29 15.33 -90.67
N ALA A 59 14.55 15.34 -91.99
CA ALA A 59 15.00 14.17 -92.74
C ALA A 59 16.37 13.65 -92.26
N GLU A 60 17.21 14.50 -91.66
CA GLU A 60 18.51 14.09 -91.12
C GLU A 60 18.39 13.12 -89.94
N PHE A 61 17.26 13.08 -89.24
CA PHE A 61 17.03 12.13 -88.16
C PHE A 61 16.44 10.79 -88.65
N GLN A 62 15.99 10.72 -89.91
CA GLN A 62 15.32 9.55 -90.48
C GLN A 62 16.28 8.52 -91.08
N ASP A 63 17.49 8.91 -91.50
CA ASP A 63 18.51 8.04 -92.11
C ASP A 63 19.29 7.15 -91.11
N THR A 64 18.67 6.83 -89.96
CA THR A 64 19.29 5.92 -89.00
C THR A 64 18.44 4.68 -88.87
N GLU A 65 18.86 3.60 -89.54
CA GLU A 65 18.26 2.27 -89.41
C GLU A 65 18.01 1.94 -87.93
N VAL A 66 16.73 1.91 -87.56
CA VAL A 66 16.27 1.42 -86.27
C VAL A 66 16.39 -0.10 -86.34
N PHE A 67 17.49 -0.64 -85.84
CA PHE A 67 17.55 -2.06 -85.47
C PHE A 67 16.58 -2.27 -84.30
N LEU A 68 15.33 -2.58 -84.64
CA LEU A 68 14.38 -3.19 -83.71
C LEU A 68 14.87 -4.61 -83.43
N ASN A 69 15.72 -4.78 -82.42
CA ASN A 69 15.84 -6.09 -81.77
C ASN A 69 14.54 -6.33 -81.00
N SER A 70 13.61 -7.02 -81.65
CA SER A 70 12.32 -7.44 -81.08
C SER A 70 12.46 -8.42 -79.91
N GLU A 71 13.66 -8.92 -79.61
CA GLU A 71 13.90 -9.82 -78.48
C GLU A 71 13.97 -9.11 -77.12
N ALA A 72 14.26 -7.79 -77.06
CA ALA A 72 14.32 -7.05 -75.79
C ALA A 72 12.96 -6.47 -75.34
N ALA A 73 11.97 -6.41 -76.24
CA ALA A 73 10.64 -5.89 -75.93
C ALA A 73 9.71 -6.96 -75.31
N GLU A 74 10.00 -8.25 -75.50
CA GLU A 74 9.26 -9.34 -74.88
C GLU A 74 9.64 -9.59 -73.41
N GLU A 75 10.80 -9.11 -72.96
CA GLU A 75 11.25 -9.27 -71.55
C GLU A 75 10.92 -8.08 -70.64
N MET A 76 10.40 -6.96 -71.18
CA MET A 76 10.10 -5.78 -70.37
C MET A 76 8.73 -5.95 -69.68
N PRO A 77 8.65 -6.03 -68.33
CA PRO A 77 7.41 -6.33 -67.63
C PRO A 77 6.35 -5.26 -67.92
N SER A 78 5.11 -5.67 -68.20
CA SER A 78 4.01 -4.74 -68.48
C SER A 78 3.85 -3.70 -67.35
N LEU A 79 3.37 -2.48 -67.66
CA LEU A 79 3.08 -1.46 -66.63
C LEU A 79 2.11 -1.98 -65.56
N ILE A 80 1.23 -2.91 -65.93
CA ILE A 80 0.35 -3.64 -65.01
C ILE A 80 1.18 -4.52 -64.08
N GLU A 81 2.12 -5.31 -64.59
CA GLU A 81 3.04 -6.11 -63.76
C GLU A 81 3.96 -5.25 -62.88
N MET A 82 4.43 -4.11 -63.37
CA MET A 82 5.25 -3.18 -62.58
C MET A 82 4.44 -2.53 -61.46
N ASN A 83 3.19 -2.10 -61.74
CA ASN A 83 2.28 -1.56 -60.73
C ASN A 83 1.84 -2.62 -59.71
N GLN A 84 1.57 -3.85 -60.16
CA GLN A 84 1.31 -4.99 -59.27
C GLN A 84 2.53 -5.27 -58.40
N LYS A 85 3.74 -5.40 -58.96
CA LYS A 85 4.99 -5.59 -58.21
C LYS A 85 5.25 -4.46 -57.21
N ARG A 86 4.89 -3.21 -57.56
CA ARG A 86 5.03 -2.04 -56.66
C ARG A 86 4.01 -2.05 -55.53
N GLN A 87 2.74 -2.35 -55.81
CA GLN A 87 1.69 -2.54 -54.80
C GLN A 87 2.02 -3.71 -53.86
N PHE A 88 2.47 -4.86 -54.39
CA PHE A 88 2.92 -6.00 -53.59
C PHE A 88 4.11 -5.65 -52.68
N ARG A 89 5.07 -4.85 -53.16
CA ARG A 89 6.21 -4.38 -52.36
C ARG A 89 5.77 -3.41 -51.26
N GLN A 90 4.89 -2.45 -51.56
CA GLN A 90 4.35 -1.51 -50.57
C GLN A 90 3.49 -2.22 -49.51
N GLN A 91 2.63 -3.15 -49.92
CA GLN A 91 1.79 -3.92 -49.02
C GLN A 91 2.64 -4.82 -48.11
N ARG A 92 3.69 -5.47 -48.66
CA ARG A 92 4.65 -6.27 -47.87
C ARG A 92 5.45 -5.42 -46.89
N GLN A 93 5.86 -4.21 -47.27
CA GLN A 93 6.52 -3.26 -46.35
C GLN A 93 5.59 -2.81 -45.21
N GLY A 94 4.30 -2.60 -45.49
CA GLY A 94 3.28 -2.31 -44.48
C GLY A 94 3.11 -3.44 -43.45
N TRP A 95 2.99 -4.70 -43.90
CA TRP A 95 2.90 -5.85 -42.98
C TRP A 95 4.18 -6.04 -42.14
N ILE A 96 5.35 -5.76 -42.70
CA ILE A 96 6.61 -5.81 -41.94
C ILE A 96 6.65 -4.71 -40.87
N ALA A 97 6.26 -3.48 -41.21
CA ALA A 97 6.18 -2.40 -40.23
C ALA A 97 5.21 -2.74 -39.09
N ALA A 98 4.02 -3.26 -39.40
CA ALA A 98 3.06 -3.73 -38.40
C ALA A 98 3.64 -4.86 -37.53
N ALA A 99 4.36 -5.82 -38.11
CA ALA A 99 4.99 -6.90 -37.37
C ALA A 99 6.10 -6.42 -36.42
N ILE A 100 6.84 -5.36 -36.79
CA ILE A 100 7.82 -4.71 -35.91
C ILE A 100 7.12 -4.03 -34.74
N VAL A 101 6.03 -3.28 -34.99
CA VAL A 101 5.25 -2.63 -33.93
C VAL A 101 4.69 -3.66 -32.94
N CYS A 102 4.12 -4.76 -33.44
CA CYS A 102 3.65 -5.86 -32.58
C CYS A 102 4.78 -6.50 -31.77
N LEU A 103 5.99 -6.62 -32.34
CA LEU A 103 7.14 -7.15 -31.61
C LEU A 103 7.58 -6.23 -30.47
N ILE A 104 7.57 -4.91 -30.70
CA ILE A 104 7.88 -3.91 -29.66
C ILE A 104 6.83 -3.96 -28.54
N LEU A 105 5.55 -4.04 -28.89
CA LEU A 105 4.47 -4.19 -27.91
C LEU A 105 4.60 -5.49 -27.11
N ALA A 106 4.91 -6.62 -27.77
CA ALA A 106 5.17 -7.88 -27.11
C ALA A 106 6.35 -7.80 -26.13
N ALA A 107 7.44 -7.15 -26.52
CA ALA A 107 8.59 -6.93 -25.64
C ALA A 107 8.22 -6.06 -24.43
N GLY A 108 7.42 -5.01 -24.62
CA GLY A 108 6.92 -4.17 -23.53
C GLY A 108 6.05 -4.93 -22.54
N ILE A 109 5.04 -5.68 -23.04
CA ILE A 109 4.16 -6.50 -22.20
C ILE A 109 4.95 -7.59 -21.48
N GLY A 110 5.88 -8.27 -22.18
CA GLY A 110 6.72 -9.30 -21.59
C GLY A 110 7.65 -8.76 -20.49
N THR A 111 8.22 -7.57 -20.70
CA THR A 111 9.05 -6.89 -19.68
C THR A 111 8.20 -6.52 -18.46
N LEU A 112 7.01 -5.96 -18.67
CA LEU A 112 6.07 -5.63 -17.60
C LEU A 112 5.71 -6.88 -16.78
N GLN A 113 5.35 -7.99 -17.44
CA GLN A 113 5.01 -9.25 -16.77
C GLN A 113 6.20 -9.83 -15.97
N LEU A 114 7.41 -9.73 -16.51
CA LEU A 114 8.62 -10.20 -15.85
C LEU A 114 8.92 -9.35 -14.60
N VAL A 115 8.79 -8.03 -14.70
CA VAL A 115 8.91 -7.11 -13.55
C VAL A 115 7.83 -7.42 -12.51
N SER A 116 6.58 -7.61 -12.92
CA SER A 116 5.50 -7.99 -12.01
C SER A 116 5.82 -9.28 -11.25
N TRP A 117 6.35 -10.27 -11.95
CA TRP A 117 6.66 -11.58 -11.37
C TRP A 117 7.86 -11.56 -10.42
N ILE A 118 8.94 -10.84 -10.76
CA ILE A 118 10.16 -10.82 -9.94
C ILE A 118 10.08 -9.82 -8.79
N ILE A 119 9.41 -8.68 -8.98
CA ILE A 119 9.48 -7.54 -8.05
C ILE A 119 8.15 -7.33 -7.32
N VAL A 120 7.02 -7.40 -8.03
CA VAL A 120 5.72 -6.92 -7.54
C VAL A 120 5.01 -8.00 -6.71
N TYR A 121 4.77 -9.19 -7.28
CA TYR A 121 4.10 -10.29 -6.57
C TYR A 121 4.81 -10.73 -5.28
N PRO A 122 6.16 -10.85 -5.22
CA PRO A 122 6.84 -11.22 -3.97
C PRO A 122 6.70 -10.19 -2.85
N ARG A 123 6.32 -8.94 -3.17
CA ARG A 123 6.04 -7.87 -2.20
C ARG A 123 4.56 -7.80 -1.79
N GLY A 124 3.74 -8.77 -2.18
CA GLY A 124 2.32 -8.83 -1.85
C GLY A 124 1.44 -7.90 -2.69
N TRP A 125 1.93 -7.44 -3.85
CA TRP A 125 1.17 -6.58 -4.77
C TRP A 125 0.60 -7.40 -5.92
N GLU A 126 -0.67 -7.18 -6.24
CA GLU A 126 -1.37 -7.81 -7.36
C GLU A 126 -1.80 -6.77 -8.39
N TYR A 127 -2.16 -7.20 -9.60
CA TYR A 127 -2.84 -6.29 -10.53
C TYR A 127 -4.15 -5.80 -9.93
N ILE A 128 -4.53 -4.56 -10.22
CA ILE A 128 -5.76 -3.94 -9.70
C ILE A 128 -7.02 -4.76 -9.97
N ALA A 129 -7.04 -5.52 -11.07
CA ALA A 129 -8.09 -6.49 -11.36
C ALA A 129 -7.50 -7.79 -11.92
N ASP A 130 -8.06 -8.92 -11.49
CA ASP A 130 -7.50 -10.25 -11.77
C ASP A 130 -7.55 -10.62 -13.25
N TRP A 131 -8.45 -9.98 -14.03
CA TRP A 131 -8.55 -10.18 -15.48
C TRP A 131 -7.39 -9.55 -16.27
N ILE A 132 -6.64 -8.60 -15.68
CA ILE A 132 -5.55 -7.89 -16.37
C ILE A 132 -4.44 -8.86 -16.78
N ASN A 133 -4.05 -9.76 -15.88
CA ASN A 133 -2.98 -10.72 -16.15
C ASN A 133 -3.28 -11.63 -17.36
N PRO A 134 -4.41 -12.38 -17.39
CA PRO A 134 -4.73 -13.21 -18.55
C PRO A 134 -4.98 -12.39 -19.82
N LEU A 135 -5.49 -11.17 -19.72
CA LEU A 135 -5.64 -10.28 -20.89
C LEU A 135 -4.28 -9.88 -21.49
N LEU A 136 -3.32 -9.46 -20.66
CA LEU A 136 -1.97 -9.11 -21.12
C LEU A 136 -1.28 -10.32 -21.76
N ASN A 137 -1.49 -11.52 -21.20
CA ASN A 137 -0.95 -12.76 -21.78
C ASN A 137 -1.58 -13.07 -23.15
N LEU A 138 -2.89 -12.85 -23.33
CA LEU A 138 -3.54 -12.97 -24.64
C LEU A 138 -2.98 -11.97 -25.66
N MET A 139 -2.80 -10.71 -25.26
CA MET A 139 -2.20 -9.68 -26.12
C MET A 139 -0.77 -10.06 -26.52
N LEU A 140 0.03 -10.59 -25.58
CA LEU A 140 1.40 -11.03 -25.82
C LEU A 140 1.45 -12.18 -26.84
N VAL A 141 0.62 -13.22 -26.66
CA VAL A 141 0.55 -14.36 -27.58
C VAL A 141 0.07 -13.91 -28.97
N GLY A 142 -0.93 -13.04 -29.04
CA GLY A 142 -1.42 -12.46 -30.29
C GLY A 142 -0.35 -11.65 -31.04
N ALA A 143 0.39 -10.81 -30.32
CA ALA A 143 1.45 -9.99 -30.91
C ALA A 143 2.64 -10.84 -31.41
N LEU A 144 3.06 -11.85 -30.64
CA LEU A 144 4.13 -12.76 -31.03
C LEU A 144 3.76 -13.65 -32.21
N THR A 145 2.52 -14.16 -32.27
CA THR A 145 2.05 -14.96 -33.40
C THR A 145 1.97 -14.16 -34.69
N PHE A 146 1.43 -12.94 -34.61
CA PHE A 146 1.35 -12.04 -35.74
C PHE A 146 2.74 -11.72 -36.29
N SER A 147 3.67 -11.31 -35.41
CA SER A 147 5.05 -11.00 -35.78
C SER A 147 5.78 -12.23 -36.35
N GLY A 148 5.67 -13.38 -35.69
CA GLY A 148 6.23 -14.65 -36.13
C GLY A 148 5.70 -15.10 -37.49
N SER A 149 4.43 -14.84 -37.81
CA SER A 149 3.83 -15.21 -39.10
C SER A 149 4.45 -14.45 -40.29
N VAL A 150 5.00 -13.26 -40.05
CA VAL A 150 5.64 -12.39 -41.06
C VAL A 150 7.14 -12.67 -41.17
N PHE A 151 7.84 -12.86 -40.04
CA PHE A 151 9.30 -13.02 -40.03
C PHE A 151 9.77 -14.47 -40.27
N ILE A 152 9.01 -15.48 -39.83
CA ILE A 152 9.42 -16.88 -39.95
C ILE A 152 9.16 -17.38 -41.37
N LYS A 153 10.22 -17.68 -42.13
CA LYS A 153 10.11 -18.14 -43.52
C LYS A 153 9.72 -19.62 -43.65
N LYS A 154 10.02 -20.46 -42.66
CA LYS A 154 9.75 -21.91 -42.69
C LYS A 154 8.28 -22.20 -42.33
N THR A 155 7.53 -22.74 -43.27
CA THR A 155 6.09 -23.04 -43.13
C THR A 155 5.79 -24.04 -42.00
N ALA A 156 6.66 -25.03 -41.77
CA ALA A 156 6.51 -25.99 -40.66
C ALA A 156 6.58 -25.30 -39.28
N LEU A 157 7.57 -24.42 -39.07
CA LEU A 157 7.70 -23.65 -37.82
C LEU A 157 6.51 -22.71 -37.59
N ARG A 158 5.97 -22.11 -38.65
CA ARG A 158 4.74 -21.28 -38.55
C ARG A 158 3.53 -22.09 -38.10
N LYS A 159 3.35 -23.31 -38.61
CA LYS A 159 2.25 -24.20 -38.21
C LYS A 159 2.38 -24.67 -36.76
N ILE A 160 3.61 -25.03 -36.33
CA ILE A 160 3.88 -25.42 -34.94
C ILE A 160 3.63 -24.24 -33.99
N GLY A 161 4.18 -23.06 -34.30
CA GLY A 161 3.96 -21.85 -33.51
C GLY A 161 2.50 -21.43 -33.43
N ALA A 162 1.74 -21.54 -34.52
CA ALA A 162 0.30 -21.29 -34.52
C ALA A 162 -0.48 -22.30 -33.66
N GLY A 163 -0.09 -23.58 -33.68
CA GLY A 163 -0.69 -24.61 -32.82
C GLY A 163 -0.43 -24.36 -31.33
N ALA A 164 0.82 -24.03 -30.97
CA ALA A 164 1.18 -23.68 -29.59
C ALA A 164 0.44 -22.43 -29.11
N ALA A 165 0.33 -21.42 -29.96
CA ALA A 165 -0.40 -20.21 -29.62
C ALA A 165 -1.91 -20.42 -29.49
N LEU A 166 -2.51 -21.28 -30.32
CA LEU A 166 -3.92 -21.63 -30.18
C LEU A 166 -4.18 -22.27 -28.80
N PHE A 167 -3.32 -23.18 -28.36
CA PHE A 167 -3.41 -23.78 -27.03
C PHE A 167 -3.30 -22.72 -25.91
N LEU A 168 -2.33 -21.81 -25.99
CA LEU A 168 -2.16 -20.72 -25.03
C LEU A 168 -3.36 -19.75 -25.03
N ILE A 169 -3.88 -19.39 -26.21
CA ILE A 169 -5.05 -18.52 -26.33
C ILE A 169 -6.27 -19.16 -25.66
N VAL A 170 -6.52 -20.45 -25.88
CA VAL A 170 -7.61 -21.17 -25.21
C VAL A 170 -7.41 -21.14 -23.69
N GLY A 171 -6.22 -21.47 -23.20
CA GLY A 171 -5.91 -21.45 -21.77
C GLY A 171 -6.11 -20.08 -21.12
N PHE A 172 -5.52 -19.02 -21.68
CA PHE A 172 -5.65 -17.67 -21.13
C PHE A 172 -7.06 -17.09 -21.31
N SER A 173 -7.81 -17.52 -22.33
CA SER A 173 -9.22 -17.13 -22.51
C SER A 173 -10.12 -17.76 -21.44
N LEU A 174 -9.86 -19.02 -21.05
CA LEU A 174 -10.54 -19.64 -19.91
C LEU A 174 -10.21 -18.92 -18.59
N GLN A 175 -8.93 -18.60 -18.36
CA GLN A 175 -8.51 -17.81 -17.19
C GLN A 175 -9.15 -16.41 -17.17
N LEU A 176 -9.22 -15.74 -18.31
CA LEU A 176 -9.87 -14.43 -18.44
C LEU A 176 -11.37 -14.53 -18.10
N GLN A 177 -12.05 -15.54 -18.65
CA GLN A 177 -13.46 -15.78 -18.35
C GLN A 177 -13.67 -16.06 -16.85
N GLN A 178 -12.82 -16.90 -16.26
CA GLN A 178 -12.88 -17.20 -14.83
C GLN A 178 -12.69 -15.94 -13.98
N ALA A 179 -11.66 -15.13 -14.26
CA ALA A 179 -11.40 -13.88 -13.54
C ALA A 179 -12.56 -12.88 -13.64
N LEU A 180 -13.17 -12.74 -14.84
CA LEU A 180 -14.31 -11.84 -15.04
C LEU A 180 -15.60 -12.31 -14.35
N GLN A 181 -15.77 -13.61 -14.16
CA GLN A 181 -16.96 -14.20 -13.55
C GLN A 181 -16.84 -14.34 -12.03
N GLN A 182 -15.69 -14.80 -11.53
CA GLN A 182 -15.49 -15.21 -10.13
C GLN A 182 -14.94 -14.08 -9.26
N HIS A 183 -14.09 -13.20 -9.81
CA HIS A 183 -13.40 -12.17 -9.04
C HIS A 183 -13.73 -10.74 -9.52
N PRO A 184 -14.99 -10.29 -9.46
CA PRO A 184 -15.31 -8.91 -9.78
C PRO A 184 -14.57 -7.96 -8.84
N THR A 185 -13.99 -6.91 -9.43
CA THR A 185 -13.37 -5.83 -8.69
C THR A 185 -14.26 -4.60 -8.81
N THR A 186 -14.69 -4.05 -7.67
CA THR A 186 -15.47 -2.81 -7.61
C THR A 186 -14.52 -1.66 -7.34
N ILE A 187 -14.56 -0.62 -8.18
CA ILE A 187 -13.73 0.58 -8.04
C ILE A 187 -14.67 1.78 -7.94
N SER A 188 -14.45 2.61 -6.92
CA SER A 188 -15.14 3.90 -6.75
C SER A 188 -14.12 5.00 -6.59
N LEU A 189 -14.34 6.13 -7.26
CA LEU A 189 -13.44 7.30 -7.23
C LEU A 189 -14.02 8.37 -6.31
N SER A 190 -13.17 9.04 -5.52
CA SER A 190 -13.57 10.22 -4.76
C SER A 190 -13.92 11.38 -5.69
N GLU A 191 -14.65 12.38 -5.19
CA GLU A 191 -15.12 13.51 -6.00
C GLU A 191 -13.97 14.30 -6.63
N ASN A 192 -12.89 14.54 -5.87
CA ASN A 192 -11.71 15.22 -6.38
C ASN A 192 -10.76 14.29 -7.15
N GLY A 193 -11.06 12.99 -7.23
CA GLY A 193 -10.26 11.98 -7.90
C GLY A 193 -8.91 11.68 -7.23
N ARG A 194 -8.70 12.16 -6.00
CA ARG A 194 -7.46 11.93 -5.23
C ARG A 194 -7.40 10.52 -4.68
N PHE A 195 -8.55 9.98 -4.27
CA PHE A 195 -8.66 8.68 -3.66
C PHE A 195 -9.54 7.77 -4.50
N TRP A 196 -9.27 6.48 -4.43
CA TRP A 196 -10.18 5.46 -4.91
C TRP A 196 -10.28 4.33 -3.91
N VAL A 197 -11.44 3.72 -3.85
CA VAL A 197 -11.68 2.49 -3.12
C VAL A 197 -11.68 1.35 -4.12
N VAL A 198 -10.89 0.32 -3.85
CA VAL A 198 -10.87 -0.93 -4.61
C VAL A 198 -11.32 -2.04 -3.69
N VAL A 199 -12.42 -2.70 -4.03
CA VAL A 199 -12.91 -3.89 -3.31
C VAL A 199 -12.81 -5.09 -4.21
N LYS A 200 -12.07 -6.10 -3.78
CA LYS A 200 -12.02 -7.43 -4.40
C LYS A 200 -13.12 -8.27 -3.77
N GLN A 201 -13.86 -9.03 -4.58
CA GLN A 201 -14.87 -9.97 -4.10
C GLN A 201 -14.70 -11.30 -4.82
N ASP A 202 -14.76 -12.41 -4.09
CA ASP A 202 -14.93 -13.75 -4.64
C ASP A 202 -16.43 -14.10 -4.63
N ARG A 203 -17.00 -14.37 -5.80
CA ARG A 203 -18.42 -14.71 -5.92
C ARG A 203 -18.77 -16.11 -5.41
N ASN A 204 -17.81 -17.02 -5.31
CA ASN A 204 -18.05 -18.39 -4.87
C ASN A 204 -18.05 -18.48 -3.34
N SER A 205 -17.06 -17.87 -2.69
CA SER A 205 -16.95 -17.87 -1.21
C SER A 205 -17.70 -16.70 -0.56
N GLY A 206 -17.98 -15.62 -1.31
CA GLY A 206 -18.49 -14.36 -0.76
C GLY A 206 -17.40 -13.53 -0.08
N GLU A 207 -16.16 -14.00 0.01
CA GLU A 207 -15.07 -13.25 0.64
C GLU A 207 -14.81 -11.95 -0.12
N ALA A 208 -14.67 -10.85 0.63
CA ALA A 208 -14.34 -9.57 0.07
C ALA A 208 -13.19 -8.92 0.84
N SER A 209 -12.38 -8.12 0.16
CA SER A 209 -11.30 -7.38 0.79
C SER A 209 -11.14 -5.98 0.23
N LEU A 210 -10.91 -5.04 1.16
CA LEU A 210 -10.54 -3.67 0.87
C LEU A 210 -9.07 -3.63 0.48
N CYS A 211 -8.78 -3.07 -0.69
CA CYS A 211 -7.45 -2.98 -1.24
C CYS A 211 -7.01 -1.52 -1.35
N ARG A 212 -5.76 -1.23 -0.98
CA ARG A 212 -5.09 0.03 -1.32
C ARG A 212 -4.40 -0.09 -2.66
N SER A 213 -4.47 0.97 -3.46
CA SER A 213 -3.84 1.00 -4.77
C SER A 213 -3.17 2.36 -4.99
N PRO A 214 -2.06 2.67 -4.29
CA PRO A 214 -1.30 3.91 -4.52
C PRO A 214 -0.69 3.98 -5.93
N TYR A 215 -0.59 2.86 -6.65
CA TYR A 215 -0.12 2.79 -8.02
C TYR A 215 -1.26 2.37 -8.96
N LEU A 216 -1.53 3.15 -10.01
CA LEU A 216 -2.65 2.97 -10.98
C LEU A 216 -2.94 1.53 -11.46
N LEU A 217 -1.93 0.66 -11.56
CA LEU A 217 -2.07 -0.69 -12.12
C LEU A 217 -2.07 -1.80 -11.06
N TYR A 218 -1.70 -1.49 -9.81
CA TYR A 218 -1.44 -2.49 -8.78
C TYR A 218 -2.16 -2.16 -7.49
N ARG A 219 -2.70 -3.20 -6.87
CA ARG A 219 -3.33 -3.14 -5.56
C ARG A 219 -2.57 -4.02 -4.56
N ARG A 220 -2.73 -3.70 -3.30
CA ARG A 220 -2.35 -4.54 -2.17
C ARG A 220 -3.54 -4.64 -1.24
N GLU A 221 -3.79 -5.85 -0.75
CA GLU A 221 -4.82 -6.09 0.25
C GLU A 221 -4.48 -5.33 1.53
N GLN A 222 -5.43 -4.52 1.99
CA GLN A 222 -5.33 -3.78 3.24
C GLN A 222 -6.05 -4.53 4.35
N GLU A 223 -7.30 -4.88 4.11
CA GLU A 223 -8.19 -5.42 5.13
C GLU A 223 -9.25 -6.34 4.52
N ALA A 224 -9.40 -7.54 5.08
CA ALA A 224 -10.45 -8.47 4.69
C ALA A 224 -11.76 -8.13 5.40
N PHE A 225 -12.88 -8.26 4.71
CA PHE A 225 -14.18 -8.00 5.29
C PHE A 225 -14.48 -9.06 6.36
N PRO A 226 -15.08 -8.66 7.49
CA PRO A 226 -15.38 -9.60 8.58
C PRO A 226 -16.35 -10.70 8.18
N TYR A 227 -17.29 -10.39 7.27
CA TYR A 227 -18.36 -11.30 6.87
C TYR A 227 -18.42 -11.47 5.35
N PRO A 228 -18.85 -12.65 4.86
CA PRO A 228 -18.98 -12.90 3.43
C PRO A 228 -20.09 -12.03 2.82
N VAL A 229 -19.77 -11.38 1.71
CA VAL A 229 -20.63 -10.47 0.97
C VAL A 229 -21.52 -11.23 0.01
N GLU A 230 -22.83 -11.06 0.16
CA GLU A 230 -23.85 -11.52 -0.77
C GLU A 230 -24.26 -10.41 -1.74
N GLY A 231 -24.03 -10.64 -3.04
CA GLY A 231 -24.50 -9.75 -4.10
C GLY A 231 -23.66 -8.49 -4.28
N LYS A 232 -24.33 -7.37 -4.61
CA LYS A 232 -23.67 -6.09 -4.90
C LYS A 232 -23.57 -5.24 -3.65
N MET A 233 -22.40 -4.62 -3.46
CA MET A 233 -22.13 -3.65 -2.40
C MET A 233 -22.58 -2.24 -2.81
N LYS A 234 -22.91 -1.41 -1.82
CA LYS A 234 -23.16 0.03 -1.99
C LYS A 234 -21.94 0.78 -1.50
N LEU A 235 -21.30 1.53 -2.39
CA LEU A 235 -20.18 2.42 -2.06
C LEU A 235 -20.68 3.86 -2.07
N GLN A 236 -20.42 4.59 -0.99
CA GLN A 236 -20.85 5.97 -0.82
C GLN A 236 -19.75 6.78 -0.13
N TRP A 237 -19.22 7.77 -0.85
CA TRP A 237 -18.30 8.76 -0.29
C TRP A 237 -19.08 9.72 0.61
N LEU A 238 -18.64 9.85 1.87
CA LEU A 238 -19.21 10.79 2.83
C LEU A 238 -18.35 12.04 2.96
N ALA A 239 -17.03 11.90 2.79
CA ALA A 239 -16.06 12.97 2.58
C ALA A 239 -15.13 12.57 1.42
N ASP A 240 -14.30 13.47 0.87
CA ASP A 240 -13.41 13.13 -0.26
C ASP A 240 -12.40 12.02 0.09
N ASP A 241 -12.09 11.84 1.38
CA ASP A 241 -11.14 10.84 1.89
C ASP A 241 -11.77 9.78 2.81
N VAL A 242 -13.11 9.72 2.87
CA VAL A 242 -13.86 8.72 3.63
C VAL A 242 -14.97 8.11 2.79
N CYS A 243 -14.86 6.82 2.52
CA CYS A 243 -15.83 6.06 1.74
C CYS A 243 -16.44 4.94 2.57
N THR A 244 -17.76 4.91 2.65
CA THR A 244 -18.51 3.83 3.28
C THR A 244 -18.88 2.76 2.27
N ILE A 245 -18.72 1.50 2.67
CA ILE A 245 -18.99 0.31 1.87
C ILE A 245 -20.03 -0.51 2.64
N THR A 246 -21.30 -0.32 2.30
CA THR A 246 -22.40 -1.06 2.91
C THR A 246 -22.67 -2.34 2.10
N TYR A 247 -22.77 -3.46 2.79
CA TYR A 247 -22.96 -4.76 2.17
C TYR A 247 -23.93 -5.62 2.98
N ARG A 248 -24.47 -6.64 2.29
CA ARG A 248 -25.32 -7.65 2.89
C ARG A 248 -24.57 -8.96 2.96
N THR A 249 -24.81 -9.72 4.00
CA THR A 249 -24.26 -11.05 4.25
C THR A 249 -25.29 -12.15 3.98
N THR A 250 -24.87 -13.41 4.01
CA THR A 250 -25.73 -14.57 3.70
C THR A 250 -26.92 -14.75 4.65
N ASP A 251 -26.89 -14.15 5.84
CA ASP A 251 -27.98 -14.16 6.81
C ASP A 251 -28.94 -12.96 6.64
N TYR A 252 -28.77 -12.20 5.56
CA TYR A 252 -29.51 -10.97 5.23
C TYR A 252 -29.25 -9.76 6.15
N SER A 253 -28.32 -9.87 7.10
CA SER A 253 -27.90 -8.72 7.91
C SER A 253 -27.10 -7.71 7.08
N VAL A 254 -27.13 -6.46 7.52
CA VAL A 254 -26.45 -5.35 6.84
C VAL A 254 -25.24 -4.96 7.66
N HIS A 255 -24.08 -4.99 7.02
CA HIS A 255 -22.82 -4.59 7.59
C HIS A 255 -22.21 -3.44 6.79
N GLN A 256 -21.22 -2.78 7.38
CA GLN A 256 -20.54 -1.67 6.74
C GLN A 256 -19.04 -1.71 7.05
N GLN A 257 -18.24 -1.55 6.01
CA GLN A 257 -16.81 -1.27 6.11
C GLN A 257 -16.59 0.21 5.76
N ILE A 258 -15.68 0.91 6.44
CA ILE A 258 -15.35 2.30 6.12
C ILE A 258 -13.88 2.40 5.74
N ALA A 259 -13.61 2.89 4.53
CA ALA A 259 -12.27 3.15 4.02
C ALA A 259 -11.88 4.60 4.29
N THR A 260 -10.79 4.80 5.03
CA THR A 260 -10.23 6.12 5.39
C THR A 260 -8.83 6.29 4.80
N PHE A 261 -8.56 7.48 4.25
CA PHE A 261 -7.31 7.77 3.53
C PHE A 261 -6.52 8.99 4.03
N GLY A 262 -7.15 9.87 4.80
CA GLY A 262 -6.53 11.09 5.32
C GLY A 262 -6.41 11.10 6.84
N ASP A 263 -6.05 12.26 7.35
CA ASP A 263 -6.02 12.57 8.78
C ASP A 263 -6.51 14.01 9.01
N ARG A 264 -7.00 14.33 10.22
CA ARG A 264 -7.38 15.70 10.61
C ARG A 264 -6.43 16.32 11.64
N GLY A 265 -5.49 15.54 12.18
CA GLY A 265 -4.51 15.95 13.18
C GLY A 265 -3.07 15.98 12.66
N ASN A 266 -2.12 15.90 13.59
CA ASN A 266 -0.70 15.81 13.27
C ASN A 266 -0.34 14.37 12.84
N PRO A 267 0.29 14.15 11.68
CA PRO A 267 0.56 12.82 11.11
C PRO A 267 1.45 11.87 11.96
N ILE A 268 1.90 12.29 13.14
CA ILE A 268 2.81 11.54 14.02
C ILE A 268 2.07 10.93 15.23
N SER A 269 0.84 11.37 15.54
CA SER A 269 0.08 10.91 16.72
C SER A 269 -1.30 10.36 16.33
N TYR A 270 -1.52 9.07 16.62
CA TYR A 270 -2.82 8.42 16.41
C TYR A 270 -3.81 8.95 17.46
N HIS A 271 -4.82 9.70 17.04
CA HIS A 271 -5.88 10.20 17.92
C HIS A 271 -7.15 9.36 17.77
N ASN A 272 -7.90 9.25 18.87
CA ASN A 272 -9.16 8.54 18.87
C ASN A 272 -10.27 9.44 18.25
N PRO A 273 -10.97 9.01 17.18
CA PRO A 273 -12.06 9.80 16.60
C PRO A 273 -13.21 10.06 17.60
N ILE A 274 -13.33 9.26 18.66
CA ILE A 274 -14.32 9.46 19.71
C ILE A 274 -14.03 10.71 20.54
N SER A 275 -12.76 10.93 20.92
CA SER A 275 -12.40 12.10 21.72
C SER A 275 -12.53 13.39 20.91
N SER A 276 -12.27 13.34 19.60
CA SER A 276 -12.28 14.53 18.75
C SER A 276 -13.68 15.14 18.53
N ILE A 277 -14.73 14.32 18.63
CA ILE A 277 -16.12 14.78 18.44
C ILE A 277 -16.79 15.27 19.73
N SER A 278 -16.05 15.33 20.85
CA SER A 278 -16.60 15.75 22.16
C SER A 278 -17.31 17.10 22.08
N GLY A 279 -18.52 17.21 22.65
CA GLY A 279 -19.38 18.41 22.67
C GLY A 279 -20.75 18.21 22.00
N GLU A 280 -21.42 19.34 21.77
CA GLU A 280 -22.77 19.40 21.18
C GLU A 280 -22.73 19.88 19.72
N TRP A 281 -23.39 19.12 18.86
CA TRP A 281 -23.51 19.38 17.43
C TRP A 281 -24.97 19.44 17.01
N SER A 282 -25.29 20.37 16.11
CA SER A 282 -26.63 20.46 15.52
C SER A 282 -26.58 20.38 14.01
N ALA A 283 -27.67 19.90 13.40
CA ALA A 283 -27.77 19.87 11.96
C ALA A 283 -27.61 21.28 11.36
N ALA A 284 -26.81 21.39 10.29
CA ALA A 284 -26.67 22.64 9.55
C ALA A 284 -28.05 23.09 9.02
N GLU A 285 -28.31 24.41 8.99
CA GLU A 285 -29.61 25.02 8.66
C GLU A 285 -30.25 24.52 7.35
N THR A 286 -29.46 23.96 6.44
CA THR A 286 -29.88 23.38 5.16
C THR A 286 -30.56 22.01 5.25
N ALA A 287 -30.53 21.31 6.39
CA ALA A 287 -31.00 19.93 6.51
C ALA A 287 -32.51 19.77 6.83
N GLY A 288 -33.22 20.82 7.23
CA GLY A 288 -34.67 20.79 7.47
C GLY A 288 -35.15 19.87 8.60
N THR A 289 -34.25 19.37 9.44
CA THR A 289 -34.53 18.43 10.56
C THR A 289 -33.77 18.85 11.82
N GLU A 290 -34.44 18.87 12.98
CA GLU A 290 -33.86 19.15 14.30
C GLU A 290 -33.09 17.93 14.87
N TRP A 291 -32.09 17.44 14.15
CA TRP A 291 -31.17 16.46 14.71
C TRP A 291 -30.11 17.15 15.57
N LYS A 292 -29.79 16.53 16.71
CA LYS A 292 -28.65 16.90 17.56
C LYS A 292 -27.82 15.69 17.90
N ILE A 293 -26.52 15.91 18.03
CA ILE A 293 -25.56 14.91 18.50
C ILE A 293 -24.94 15.48 19.77
N MET A 294 -25.09 14.76 20.87
CA MET A 294 -24.46 15.09 22.15
C MET A 294 -23.49 13.97 22.49
N THR A 295 -22.32 14.34 22.98
CA THR A 295 -21.30 13.39 23.42
C THR A 295 -20.92 13.72 24.85
N ASP A 296 -20.92 12.71 25.71
CA ASP A 296 -20.64 12.87 27.13
C ASP A 296 -19.72 11.75 27.66
N ARG A 297 -19.74 11.44 28.96
CA ARG A 297 -18.91 10.37 29.52
C ARG A 297 -19.47 8.97 29.31
N GLU A 298 -20.77 8.84 29.06
CA GLU A 298 -21.48 7.57 28.90
C GLU A 298 -21.52 7.14 27.43
N GLY A 299 -21.56 8.08 26.47
CA GLY A 299 -21.45 7.74 25.07
C GLY A 299 -21.84 8.86 24.10
N ILE A 300 -22.43 8.43 22.97
CA ILE A 300 -22.93 9.27 21.89
C ILE A 300 -24.45 9.18 21.88
N HIS A 301 -25.10 10.33 21.97
CA HIS A 301 -26.55 10.47 22.03
C HIS A 301 -27.05 11.20 20.79
N LEU A 302 -27.89 10.53 20.01
CA LEU A 302 -28.56 11.11 18.85
C LEU A 302 -29.97 11.50 19.26
N GLU A 303 -30.31 12.78 19.18
CA GLU A 303 -31.65 13.29 19.48
C GLU A 303 -32.34 13.75 18.19
N LYS A 304 -33.59 13.34 18.02
CA LYS A 304 -34.47 13.80 16.94
C LYS A 304 -35.89 13.98 17.44
N ASP A 305 -36.42 15.20 17.37
CA ASP A 305 -37.82 15.51 17.69
C ASP A 305 -38.26 14.97 19.08
N GLY A 306 -37.34 14.94 20.06
CA GLY A 306 -37.56 14.42 21.42
C GLY A 306 -37.43 12.89 21.57
N LEU A 307 -37.12 12.15 20.50
CA LEU A 307 -36.69 10.75 20.55
C LEU A 307 -35.16 10.70 20.66
N GLN A 308 -34.65 10.01 21.67
CA GLN A 308 -33.22 9.87 21.92
C GLN A 308 -32.77 8.44 21.61
N GLU A 309 -31.70 8.29 20.82
CA GLU A 309 -30.99 7.04 20.61
C GLU A 309 -29.61 7.14 21.25
N ASP A 310 -29.36 6.27 22.23
CA ASP A 310 -28.11 6.24 22.98
C ASP A 310 -27.20 5.12 22.46
N TYR A 311 -25.92 5.45 22.32
CA TYR A 311 -24.86 4.53 21.90
C TYR A 311 -23.72 4.65 22.90
N ALA A 312 -23.48 3.60 23.68
CA ALA A 312 -22.32 3.55 24.56
C ALA A 312 -21.03 3.52 23.73
N TYR A 313 -19.91 4.00 24.28
CA TYR A 313 -18.63 3.97 23.55
C TYR A 313 -18.18 2.55 23.15
N SER A 314 -18.59 1.54 23.91
CA SER A 314 -18.41 0.11 23.58
C SER A 314 -19.09 -0.31 22.27
N ASP A 315 -20.19 0.37 21.90
CA ASP A 315 -20.97 0.11 20.69
C ASP A 315 -20.53 0.99 19.50
N CYS A 316 -19.55 1.86 19.71
CA CYS A 316 -19.01 2.76 18.71
C CYS A 316 -17.71 2.19 18.13
N VAL A 317 -17.72 1.81 16.85
CA VAL A 317 -16.57 1.16 16.20
C VAL A 317 -15.78 2.19 15.40
N PRO A 318 -14.51 2.51 15.78
CA PRO A 318 -13.68 3.45 15.04
C PRO A 318 -13.12 2.82 13.75
N PHE A 319 -13.05 3.63 12.70
CA PHE A 319 -12.41 3.33 11.43
C PHE A 319 -11.36 4.39 11.12
N GLY A 320 -10.09 4.07 11.38
CA GLY A 320 -9.00 5.03 11.35
C GLY A 320 -9.22 6.19 12.33
N THR A 321 -8.73 7.37 11.97
CA THR A 321 -8.88 8.61 12.77
C THR A 321 -10.08 9.46 12.34
N LEU A 322 -10.81 9.05 11.30
CA LEU A 322 -11.79 9.91 10.61
C LEU A 322 -13.26 9.50 10.78
N ALA A 323 -13.54 8.27 11.15
CA ALA A 323 -14.89 7.73 11.09
C ALA A 323 -15.22 6.79 12.24
N LEU A 324 -16.51 6.71 12.56
CA LEU A 324 -17.11 5.87 13.58
C LEU A 324 -18.37 5.21 13.02
N ALA A 325 -18.57 3.93 13.31
CA ALA A 325 -19.85 3.25 13.09
C ALA A 325 -20.56 3.06 14.43
N LEU A 326 -21.74 3.64 14.58
CA LEU A 326 -22.58 3.48 15.76
C LEU A 326 -23.39 2.20 15.59
N CYS A 327 -23.09 1.19 16.41
CA CYS A 327 -23.70 -0.12 16.33
C CYS A 327 -24.75 -0.32 17.41
N ARG A 328 -25.70 -1.23 17.17
CA ARG A 328 -26.61 -1.74 18.20
C ARG A 328 -26.61 -3.25 18.09
N GLU A 329 -26.28 -3.95 19.18
CA GLU A 329 -26.13 -5.41 19.19
C GLU A 329 -25.16 -5.91 18.09
N GLY A 330 -24.05 -5.18 17.88
CA GLY A 330 -23.05 -5.49 16.86
C GLY A 330 -23.44 -5.15 15.40
N GLN A 331 -24.62 -4.59 15.15
CA GLN A 331 -25.05 -4.18 13.81
C GLN A 331 -24.96 -2.65 13.61
N PRO A 332 -24.28 -2.16 12.56
CA PRO A 332 -24.11 -0.74 12.33
C PRO A 332 -25.45 -0.08 11.94
N GLN A 333 -25.85 0.95 12.70
CA GLN A 333 -27.05 1.75 12.46
C GLN A 333 -26.71 3.07 11.77
N TRP A 334 -25.60 3.70 12.18
CA TRP A 334 -25.16 5.00 11.68
C TRP A 334 -23.66 5.02 11.40
N SER A 335 -23.25 5.78 10.39
CA SER A 335 -21.87 6.19 10.16
C SER A 335 -21.72 7.64 10.57
N LEU A 336 -20.71 7.94 11.38
CA LEU A 336 -20.36 9.28 11.80
C LEU A 336 -18.94 9.60 11.30
N VAL A 337 -18.78 10.68 10.55
CA VAL A 337 -17.55 10.98 9.80
C VAL A 337 -17.11 12.43 10.01
N LEU A 338 -15.82 12.64 10.22
CA LEU A 338 -15.20 13.96 10.21
C LEU A 338 -15.07 14.48 8.77
N GLY A 339 -15.74 15.60 8.47
CA GLY A 339 -15.66 16.27 7.17
C GLY A 339 -14.23 16.66 6.80
N ASP A 340 -13.97 16.78 5.50
CA ASP A 340 -12.67 17.19 4.94
C ASP A 340 -12.45 18.71 4.95
N ASP A 341 -13.41 19.46 5.52
CA ASP A 341 -13.41 20.91 5.65
C ASP A 341 -12.84 21.41 6.99
N GLY A 342 -12.55 20.52 7.94
CA GLY A 342 -12.02 20.88 9.26
C GLY A 342 -10.63 20.32 9.57
N ILE A 343 -10.04 20.83 10.65
CA ILE A 343 -8.82 20.31 11.28
C ILE A 343 -9.04 20.12 12.78
N LEU A 344 -8.21 19.30 13.41
CA LEU A 344 -8.13 19.23 14.87
C LEU A 344 -7.37 20.44 15.42
N ASN A 345 -7.83 20.92 16.57
CA ASN A 345 -7.12 21.94 17.34
C ASN A 345 -5.97 21.31 18.17
N GLU A 346 -5.25 22.12 18.94
CA GLU A 346 -4.16 21.66 19.84
C GLU A 346 -4.62 20.68 20.93
N GLN A 347 -5.93 20.48 21.11
CA GLN A 347 -6.54 19.59 22.09
C GLN A 347 -7.09 18.31 21.42
N ASP A 348 -6.73 18.06 20.16
CA ASP A 348 -7.26 16.97 19.33
C ASP A 348 -8.80 16.99 19.15
N LEU A 349 -9.44 18.15 19.36
CA LEU A 349 -10.87 18.36 19.14
C LEU A 349 -11.13 18.84 17.72
N PHE A 350 -12.17 18.31 17.09
CA PHE A 350 -12.65 18.75 15.78
C PHE A 350 -13.55 19.97 15.97
N VAL A 351 -13.05 21.16 15.59
CA VAL A 351 -13.70 22.44 15.92
C VAL A 351 -14.21 23.17 14.68
N GLU A 352 -13.46 23.17 13.58
CA GLU A 352 -13.72 24.05 12.42
C GLU A 352 -14.38 23.35 11.22
N GLY A 353 -14.74 22.06 11.32
CA GLY A 353 -15.34 21.29 10.23
C GLY A 353 -16.76 20.79 10.50
N GLN A 354 -17.35 20.17 9.48
CA GLN A 354 -18.67 19.55 9.55
C GLN A 354 -18.57 18.08 9.95
N LEU A 355 -19.40 17.68 10.91
CA LEU A 355 -19.57 16.28 11.27
C LEU A 355 -20.69 15.69 10.40
N ILE A 356 -20.45 14.55 9.75
CA ILE A 356 -21.36 13.96 8.78
C ILE A 356 -21.95 12.68 9.36
N LEU A 357 -23.26 12.66 9.61
CA LEU A 357 -24.01 11.49 10.05
C LEU A 357 -24.78 10.89 8.88
N CYS A 358 -24.66 9.59 8.66
CA CYS A 358 -25.37 8.89 7.58
C CYS A 358 -25.99 7.57 8.09
N PRO A 359 -27.27 7.29 7.82
CA PRO A 359 -27.86 6.01 8.19
C PRO A 359 -27.27 4.88 7.36
N VAL A 360 -27.11 3.71 7.98
CA VAL A 360 -26.57 2.51 7.32
C VAL A 360 -27.71 1.71 6.71
N ALA A 361 -27.80 1.73 5.38
CA ALA A 361 -28.76 0.92 4.64
C ALA A 361 -28.28 0.63 3.21
N MET A 362 -28.74 -0.52 2.67
CA MET A 362 -28.51 -0.90 1.27
C MET A 362 -29.25 0.01 0.27
N GLN A 363 -30.31 0.69 0.70
CA GLN A 363 -31.03 1.68 -0.11
C GLN A 363 -30.23 2.99 -0.19
N PRO A 364 -30.50 3.89 -1.16
CA PRO A 364 -29.89 5.21 -1.17
C PRO A 364 -30.13 5.94 0.17
N THR A 365 -29.08 6.43 0.80
CA THR A 365 -29.14 7.15 2.09
C THR A 365 -28.61 8.55 1.90
N GLN A 366 -29.20 9.50 2.64
CA GLN A 366 -28.82 10.90 2.58
C GLN A 366 -27.93 11.24 3.78
N PRO A 367 -26.70 11.74 3.57
CA PRO A 367 -25.86 12.24 4.66
C PRO A 367 -26.44 13.54 5.22
N MET A 368 -26.26 13.74 6.52
CA MET A 368 -26.67 14.93 7.25
C MET A 368 -25.42 15.57 7.85
N ASN A 369 -25.25 16.87 7.63
CA ASN A 369 -24.09 17.61 8.10
C ASN A 369 -24.44 18.37 9.38
N PHE A 370 -23.52 18.34 10.34
CA PHE A 370 -23.66 18.93 11.66
C PHE A 370 -22.53 19.92 11.90
N VAL A 371 -22.88 21.01 12.56
CA VAL A 371 -21.96 22.06 13.00
C VAL A 371 -21.98 22.15 14.52
N ARG A 372 -20.84 22.50 15.09
CA ARG A 372 -20.68 22.65 16.53
C ARG A 372 -21.39 23.92 17.00
N ASN A 373 -22.24 23.78 18.03
CA ASN A 373 -23.02 24.91 18.56
C ASN A 373 -22.49 25.44 19.90
N ALA A 374 -21.78 24.60 20.66
CA ALA A 374 -21.31 24.94 22.00
C ALA A 374 -19.84 25.41 22.00
N PRO A 375 -19.48 26.40 22.85
CA PRO A 375 -18.08 26.75 23.09
C PRO A 375 -17.32 25.53 23.64
N LEU A 376 -16.02 25.44 23.32
CA LEU A 376 -15.15 24.36 23.77
C LEU A 376 -15.25 24.22 25.30
N PRO A 377 -15.26 22.98 25.84
CA PRO A 377 -15.23 22.80 27.28
C PRO A 377 -14.00 23.51 27.85
N GLU A 378 -14.20 24.40 28.83
CA GLU A 378 -13.12 25.02 29.61
C GLU A 378 -12.44 23.94 30.44
N VAL A 379 -11.48 23.24 29.85
CA VAL A 379 -10.48 22.52 30.63
C VAL A 379 -9.40 23.53 30.95
N SER A 380 -9.28 23.88 32.23
CA SER A 380 -8.18 24.69 32.74
C SER A 380 -6.87 23.95 32.47
N PHE A 381 -6.16 24.34 31.42
CA PHE A 381 -4.74 24.08 31.35
C PHE A 381 -4.11 24.93 32.45
N SER A 382 -3.39 24.30 33.38
CA SER A 382 -2.23 25.01 33.91
C SER A 382 -1.38 25.31 32.68
N GLU A 383 -1.17 26.58 32.38
CA GLU A 383 -0.08 26.98 31.49
C GLU A 383 1.19 26.37 32.06
N SER A 384 1.56 25.18 31.58
CA SER A 384 2.89 24.62 31.82
C SER A 384 3.84 25.67 31.23
N PRO A 385 4.80 26.19 31.99
CA PRO A 385 5.68 27.24 31.47
C PRO A 385 6.32 26.73 30.17
N GLU A 386 6.40 27.59 29.15
CA GLU A 386 7.11 27.30 27.90
C GLU A 386 8.62 27.16 28.18
N PHE A 387 9.02 26.04 28.78
CA PHE A 387 10.40 25.63 28.86
C PHE A 387 10.81 25.06 27.50
N SER A 388 12.00 25.42 27.03
CA SER A 388 12.59 24.69 25.90
C SER A 388 12.80 23.22 26.28
N ALA A 389 12.84 22.33 25.28
CA ALA A 389 13.05 20.90 25.53
C ALA A 389 14.35 20.63 26.34
N GLU A 390 15.40 21.43 26.09
CA GLU A 390 16.67 21.37 26.83
C GLU A 390 16.50 21.80 28.29
N GLU A 391 15.76 22.87 28.58
CA GLU A 391 15.50 23.33 29.95
C GLU A 391 14.67 22.32 30.74
N ALA A 392 13.64 21.74 30.11
CA ALA A 392 12.82 20.69 30.73
C ALA A 392 13.65 19.43 31.06
N GLU A 393 14.56 19.02 30.17
CA GLU A 393 15.48 17.91 30.42
C GLU A 393 16.39 18.20 31.63
N VAL A 394 17.01 19.38 31.67
CA VAL A 394 17.92 19.75 32.77
C VAL A 394 17.17 19.71 34.10
N MET A 395 15.95 20.28 34.16
CA MET A 395 15.11 20.27 35.34
C MET A 395 14.73 18.85 35.78
N LEU A 396 14.35 17.98 34.83
CA LEU A 396 14.04 16.57 35.10
C LEU A 396 15.24 15.83 35.70
N ILE A 397 16.42 15.97 35.08
CA ILE A 397 17.64 15.29 35.53
C ILE A 397 18.09 15.81 36.91
N GLU A 398 17.97 17.11 37.17
CA GLU A 398 18.25 17.68 38.49
C GLU A 398 17.27 17.16 39.55
N ALA A 399 15.98 17.08 39.22
CA ALA A 399 14.97 16.50 40.10
C ALA A 399 15.28 15.02 40.42
N MET A 400 15.63 14.21 39.40
CA MET A 400 16.04 12.81 39.59
C MET A 400 17.23 12.69 40.55
N ARG A 401 18.27 13.53 40.39
CA ARG A 401 19.43 13.54 41.28
C ARG A 401 19.06 13.91 42.71
N GLN A 402 18.22 14.91 42.88
CA GLN A 402 17.74 15.31 44.20
C GLN A 402 16.96 14.17 44.86
N THR A 403 16.06 13.51 44.12
CA THR A 403 15.28 12.37 44.62
C THR A 403 16.17 11.24 45.10
N ILE A 404 17.16 10.82 44.31
CA ILE A 404 18.10 9.76 44.71
C ILE A 404 18.91 10.14 45.96
N GLN A 405 19.26 11.43 46.13
CA GLN A 405 20.00 11.89 47.31
C GLN A 405 19.13 11.95 48.57
N THR A 406 17.87 12.36 48.46
CA THR A 406 16.97 12.54 49.61
C THR A 406 16.21 11.29 49.98
N ASP A 407 15.87 10.46 48.99
CA ASP A 407 15.12 9.21 49.15
C ASP A 407 15.69 8.10 48.26
N PRO A 408 16.82 7.48 48.68
CA PRO A 408 17.44 6.38 47.94
C PRO A 408 16.57 5.11 47.81
N GLN A 409 15.48 5.01 48.58
CA GLN A 409 14.55 3.87 48.53
C GLN A 409 13.34 4.13 47.60
N LEU A 410 13.21 5.35 47.07
CA LEU A 410 12.14 5.76 46.16
C LEU A 410 10.75 5.41 46.75
N GLN A 411 10.49 5.85 47.98
CA GLN A 411 9.22 5.66 48.68
C GLN A 411 8.27 6.86 48.55
N GLN A 412 8.81 8.04 48.26
CA GLN A 412 8.05 9.27 48.06
C GLN A 412 7.58 9.40 46.61
N GLU A 413 6.72 10.40 46.38
CA GLU A 413 6.25 10.77 45.05
C GLU A 413 7.44 11.14 44.14
N LEU A 414 7.43 10.60 42.92
CA LEU A 414 8.52 10.75 41.98
C LEU A 414 8.32 11.98 41.11
N PRO A 415 9.40 12.59 40.56
CA PRO A 415 9.27 13.64 39.57
C PRO A 415 8.44 13.18 38.37
N GLU A 416 7.66 14.10 37.80
CA GLU A 416 6.88 13.84 36.59
C GLU A 416 7.78 13.37 35.43
N GLY A 417 7.35 12.36 34.68
CA GLY A 417 8.15 11.75 33.61
C GLY A 417 9.19 10.71 34.06
N THR A 418 9.25 10.39 35.36
CA THR A 418 10.14 9.33 35.90
C THR A 418 9.35 8.11 36.37
N MET A 419 10.04 6.98 36.52
CA MET A 419 9.47 5.73 37.01
C MET A 419 10.43 5.00 37.94
N LYS A 420 9.86 4.25 38.89
CA LYS A 420 10.60 3.39 39.81
C LYS A 420 10.58 1.95 39.30
N LEU A 421 11.75 1.39 39.09
CA LEU A 421 11.95 -0.05 38.85
C LEU A 421 12.31 -0.72 40.17
N GLN A 422 11.46 -1.64 40.63
CA GLN A 422 11.69 -2.39 41.87
C GLN A 422 12.59 -3.61 41.58
N THR A 423 13.89 -3.36 41.44
CA THR A 423 14.90 -4.38 41.11
C THR A 423 16.26 -4.00 41.69
N ARG A 424 17.06 -5.01 42.03
CA ARG A 424 18.46 -4.92 42.41
C ARG A 424 19.41 -5.24 41.26
N SER A 425 18.88 -5.64 40.10
CA SER A 425 19.69 -5.94 38.91
C SER A 425 20.41 -4.69 38.42
N THR A 426 21.64 -4.90 37.94
CA THR A 426 22.46 -3.86 37.29
C THR A 426 22.63 -4.12 35.80
N ASP A 427 21.96 -5.14 35.23
CA ASP A 427 22.06 -5.47 33.81
C ASP A 427 21.36 -4.38 32.97
N PRO A 428 22.10 -3.65 32.10
CA PRO A 428 21.51 -2.59 31.29
C PRO A 428 20.43 -3.11 30.33
N VAL A 429 20.49 -4.38 29.87
CA VAL A 429 19.45 -4.94 29.00
C VAL A 429 18.16 -5.15 29.79
N TRP A 430 18.24 -5.81 30.94
CA TRP A 430 17.10 -6.01 31.84
C TRP A 430 16.46 -4.70 32.30
N LEU A 431 17.26 -3.72 32.74
CA LEU A 431 16.77 -2.41 33.18
C LEU A 431 16.07 -1.64 32.04
N SER A 432 16.61 -1.73 30.81
CA SER A 432 15.99 -1.14 29.63
C SER A 432 14.64 -1.79 29.31
N LEU A 433 14.58 -3.13 29.39
CA LEU A 433 13.36 -3.89 29.15
C LEU A 433 12.26 -3.50 30.15
N LEU A 434 12.57 -3.46 31.45
CA LEU A 434 11.62 -3.05 32.48
C LEU A 434 11.14 -1.60 32.28
N THR A 435 12.05 -0.68 31.97
CA THR A 435 11.71 0.74 31.73
C THR A 435 10.72 0.88 30.58
N LEU A 436 11.05 0.31 29.42
CA LEU A 436 10.21 0.45 28.23
C LEU A 436 8.89 -0.33 28.37
N THR A 437 8.89 -1.46 29.07
CA THR A 437 7.65 -2.19 29.39
C THR A 437 6.73 -1.33 30.24
N GLN A 438 7.23 -0.74 31.34
CA GLN A 438 6.43 0.10 32.22
C GLN A 438 5.95 1.38 31.51
N GLN A 439 6.78 1.96 30.65
CA GLN A 439 6.36 3.07 29.79
C GLN A 439 5.21 2.65 28.88
N ALA A 440 5.33 1.56 28.14
CA ALA A 440 4.28 1.05 27.26
C ALA A 440 2.99 0.72 28.04
N GLU A 441 3.09 0.22 29.28
CA GLU A 441 1.95 0.00 30.16
C GLU A 441 1.19 1.29 30.50
N ALA A 442 1.91 2.41 30.69
CA ALA A 442 1.29 3.73 30.92
C ALA A 442 0.55 4.28 29.70
N TYR A 443 0.93 3.87 28.48
CA TYR A 443 0.32 4.30 27.21
C TYR A 443 -0.68 3.28 26.63
N ARG A 444 -1.18 2.32 27.41
CA ARG A 444 -2.12 1.25 26.98
C ARG A 444 -3.46 1.70 26.37
N VAL A 445 -3.77 2.99 26.35
CA VAL A 445 -5.08 3.57 25.99
C VAL A 445 -5.50 3.36 24.53
N ASN A 446 -4.61 2.91 23.65
CA ASN A 446 -4.84 2.91 22.19
C ASN A 446 -5.46 1.62 21.63
N GLY A 447 -5.77 0.61 22.46
CA GLY A 447 -6.40 -0.63 21.97
C GLY A 447 -5.56 -1.45 21.00
N VAL A 448 -4.22 -1.35 21.10
CA VAL A 448 -3.25 -2.03 20.24
C VAL A 448 -2.32 -2.89 21.09
N ASP A 449 -2.16 -4.15 20.72
CA ASP A 449 -1.19 -5.08 21.27
C ASP A 449 0.21 -4.69 20.79
N VAL A 450 1.16 -4.47 21.71
CA VAL A 450 2.53 -4.09 21.36
C VAL A 450 3.50 -5.15 21.87
N ARG A 451 4.20 -5.80 20.93
CA ARG A 451 5.36 -6.63 21.24
C ARG A 451 6.61 -5.83 20.91
N MET A 452 7.53 -5.76 21.84
CA MET A 452 8.79 -5.04 21.70
C MET A 452 9.96 -5.97 21.99
N GLU A 453 10.97 -5.94 21.14
CA GLU A 453 12.20 -6.71 21.26
C GLU A 453 13.42 -5.78 21.21
N ILE A 454 14.26 -5.82 22.22
CA ILE A 454 15.51 -5.07 22.27
C ILE A 454 16.52 -5.73 21.34
N THR A 455 17.05 -4.93 20.41
CA THR A 455 18.05 -5.34 19.42
C THR A 455 19.47 -4.92 19.80
N SER A 456 19.62 -3.80 20.51
CA SER A 456 20.91 -3.36 21.05
C SER A 456 20.74 -2.40 22.21
N VAL A 457 21.64 -2.48 23.18
CA VAL A 457 21.78 -1.50 24.28
C VAL A 457 23.20 -0.98 24.33
N GLN A 458 23.40 0.33 24.32
CA GLN A 458 24.71 0.96 24.39
C GLN A 458 24.72 2.05 25.45
N ARG A 459 25.72 2.06 26.33
CA ARG A 459 25.92 3.18 27.26
C ARG A 459 26.62 4.33 26.54
N LEU A 460 25.93 5.46 26.42
CA LEU A 460 26.43 6.68 25.76
C LEU A 460 27.23 7.56 26.71
N ALA A 461 26.84 7.61 27.99
CA ALA A 461 27.49 8.43 29.00
C ALA A 461 27.28 7.88 30.41
N GLY A 462 28.18 8.22 31.33
CA GLY A 462 28.03 8.02 32.77
C GLY A 462 28.64 6.73 33.33
N THR A 463 28.21 6.38 34.53
CA THR A 463 28.67 5.19 35.29
C THR A 463 27.47 4.29 35.60
N ALA A 464 27.71 3.08 36.13
CA ALA A 464 26.61 2.18 36.51
C ALA A 464 25.62 2.79 37.53
N GLU A 465 26.06 3.79 38.32
CA GLU A 465 25.22 4.50 39.29
C GLU A 465 24.34 5.59 38.66
N ASP A 466 24.81 6.24 37.60
CA ASP A 466 24.08 7.27 36.84
C ASP A 466 24.52 7.20 35.37
N GLN A 467 23.68 6.61 34.52
CA GLN A 467 24.00 6.31 33.13
C GLN A 467 22.91 6.72 32.16
N LEU A 468 23.35 7.08 30.95
CA LEU A 468 22.52 7.26 29.77
C LEU A 468 22.73 6.09 28.82
N LEU A 469 21.65 5.39 28.49
CA LEU A 469 21.63 4.29 27.55
C LEU A 469 20.93 4.68 26.25
N GLU A 470 21.49 4.30 25.10
CA GLU A 470 20.78 4.20 23.83
C GLU A 470 20.26 2.76 23.68
N VAL A 471 18.97 2.63 23.44
CA VAL A 471 18.29 1.34 23.30
C VAL A 471 17.60 1.30 21.95
N LYS A 472 17.93 0.32 21.12
CA LYS A 472 17.27 0.10 19.83
C LYS A 472 16.35 -1.09 19.93
N THR A 473 15.15 -0.95 19.42
CA THR A 473 14.10 -1.96 19.49
C THR A 473 13.55 -2.29 18.10
N ALA A 474 13.05 -3.51 17.96
CA ALA A 474 12.14 -3.92 16.91
C ALA A 474 10.76 -4.15 17.55
N GLU A 475 9.75 -3.47 17.04
CA GLU A 475 8.42 -3.41 17.64
C GLU A 475 7.37 -3.82 16.64
N TRP A 476 6.37 -4.55 17.13
CA TRP A 476 5.19 -4.97 16.39
C TRP A 476 3.95 -4.48 17.14
N ALA A 477 3.23 -3.55 16.51
CA ALA A 477 1.96 -3.04 17.00
C ALA A 477 0.83 -3.69 16.20
N VAL A 478 -0.05 -4.42 16.88
CA VAL A 478 -1.15 -5.20 16.27
C VAL A 478 -2.48 -4.82 16.91
N SER A 479 -3.41 -4.35 16.10
CA SER A 479 -4.82 -4.31 16.49
C SER A 479 -5.43 -5.71 16.29
N PRO A 480 -6.08 -6.32 17.30
CA PRO A 480 -6.66 -7.67 17.19
C PRO A 480 -7.79 -7.81 16.15
N GLY A 481 -8.28 -6.68 15.60
CA GLY A 481 -9.40 -6.62 14.67
C GLY A 481 -10.75 -6.59 15.41
N ASN A 482 -11.77 -6.02 14.78
CA ASN A 482 -13.10 -5.83 15.36
C ASN A 482 -14.19 -6.53 14.54
N GLN A 483 -15.29 -6.90 15.18
CA GLN A 483 -16.48 -7.51 14.53
C GLN A 483 -16.16 -8.70 13.61
N GLY A 484 -15.14 -9.50 13.93
CA GLY A 484 -14.72 -10.63 13.08
C GLY A 484 -13.74 -10.27 11.95
N ALA A 485 -13.24 -9.03 11.85
CA ALA A 485 -12.20 -8.59 10.92
C ALA A 485 -10.82 -9.03 11.41
N GLY A 486 -9.91 -9.39 10.48
CA GLY A 486 -8.55 -9.92 10.79
C GLY A 486 -7.74 -9.01 11.72
N PRO A 487 -6.75 -9.54 12.48
CA PRO A 487 -5.80 -8.65 13.12
C PRO A 487 -5.05 -7.84 12.06
N THR A 488 -4.76 -6.58 12.35
CA THR A 488 -3.98 -5.70 11.49
C THR A 488 -2.84 -5.11 12.30
N GLY A 489 -1.69 -4.88 11.68
CA GLY A 489 -0.54 -4.38 12.43
C GLY A 489 0.63 -4.02 11.54
N GLU A 490 1.61 -3.38 12.15
CA GLU A 490 2.84 -2.98 11.50
C GLU A 490 4.06 -3.24 12.39
N ALA A 491 5.19 -3.48 11.73
CA ALA A 491 6.49 -3.63 12.34
C ALA A 491 7.30 -2.37 12.12
N PHE A 492 7.95 -1.86 13.15
CA PHE A 492 8.82 -0.68 13.08
C PHE A 492 9.99 -0.81 14.04
N ALA A 493 10.98 0.06 13.89
CA ALA A 493 12.16 0.09 14.75
C ALA A 493 12.24 1.44 15.45
N MET A 494 12.50 1.44 16.75
CA MET A 494 12.65 2.64 17.55
C MET A 494 14.06 2.76 18.13
N THR A 495 14.43 3.98 18.49
CA THR A 495 15.66 4.27 19.26
C THR A 495 15.27 5.15 20.43
N TYR A 496 15.47 4.63 21.64
CA TYR A 496 15.20 5.30 22.89
C TYR A 496 16.49 5.75 23.54
N ARG A 497 16.40 6.84 24.31
CA ARG A 497 17.42 7.24 25.27
C ARG A 497 16.85 7.08 26.66
N ILE A 498 17.50 6.29 27.50
CA ILE A 498 17.03 6.00 28.86
C ILE A 498 18.06 6.48 29.86
N ARG A 499 17.64 7.32 30.80
CA ARG A 499 18.43 7.73 31.95
C ARG A 499 18.11 6.83 33.14
N LEU A 500 19.14 6.21 33.72
CA LEU A 500 19.00 5.32 34.88
C LEU A 500 19.89 5.83 36.02
N MET A 501 19.31 5.97 37.22
CA MET A 501 20.04 6.27 38.45
C MET A 501 19.77 5.21 39.52
N GLN A 502 20.84 4.63 40.06
CA GLN A 502 20.76 3.55 41.05
C GLN A 502 20.38 4.09 42.43
N GLY A 503 19.35 3.49 43.03
CA GLY A 503 18.98 3.63 44.44
C GLY A 503 19.52 2.47 45.28
N GLN A 504 18.98 2.29 46.49
CA GLN A 504 19.43 1.22 47.41
C GLN A 504 18.89 -0.18 47.02
N GLU A 505 17.61 -0.25 46.65
CA GLU A 505 16.93 -1.49 46.23
C GLU A 505 15.95 -1.23 45.07
N ALA A 506 16.18 -0.17 44.32
CA ALA A 506 15.35 0.26 43.20
C ALA A 506 16.18 1.12 42.25
N VAL A 507 15.72 1.25 41.01
CA VAL A 507 16.31 2.12 39.99
C VAL A 507 15.32 3.21 39.64
N LEU A 508 15.76 4.47 39.63
CA LEU A 508 15.00 5.58 39.09
C LEU A 508 15.30 5.69 37.60
N ALA A 509 14.28 5.54 36.77
CA ALA A 509 14.40 5.55 35.32
C ALA A 509 13.59 6.70 34.70
N ALA A 510 14.08 7.24 33.59
CA ALA A 510 13.35 8.19 32.75
C ALA A 510 13.71 7.97 31.29
N VAL A 511 12.74 8.14 30.40
CA VAL A 511 12.96 8.08 28.94
C VAL A 511 13.11 9.50 28.42
N ILE A 512 14.27 9.80 27.83
CA ILE A 512 14.63 11.11 27.33
C ILE A 512 14.07 11.30 25.92
N HIS A 513 13.36 12.40 25.70
CA HIS A 513 12.73 12.72 24.42
C HIS A 513 13.77 12.99 23.33
N THR A 514 13.40 12.72 22.06
CA THR A 514 14.30 12.77 20.90
C THR A 514 14.89 14.15 20.60
N LEU A 515 14.34 15.22 21.18
CA LEU A 515 14.78 16.60 20.96
C LEU A 515 16.04 16.96 21.75
N THR A 516 16.48 16.12 22.69
CA THR A 516 17.61 16.41 23.58
C THR A 516 18.60 15.26 23.64
N ASP A 517 19.83 15.53 24.09
CA ASP A 517 20.92 14.54 24.08
C ASP A 517 21.02 13.67 25.34
N GLY A 518 20.36 14.04 26.44
CA GLY A 518 20.34 13.28 27.71
C GLY A 518 21.66 13.28 28.47
N THR A 519 22.69 13.95 27.97
CA THR A 519 24.07 13.83 28.48
C THR A 519 24.35 14.74 29.68
N THR A 520 23.38 15.57 30.07
CA THR A 520 23.50 16.58 31.13
C THR A 520 24.15 16.01 32.41
N GLY A 521 25.33 16.56 32.73
CA GLY A 521 26.13 16.20 33.91
C GLY A 521 26.79 14.82 33.87
N LEU A 522 26.86 14.14 32.72
CA LEU A 522 27.63 12.91 32.53
C LEU A 522 28.86 13.13 31.65
N LYS A 523 29.80 12.18 31.75
CA LYS A 523 30.92 12.05 30.82
C LYS A 523 30.58 11.02 29.76
N LEU A 524 30.83 11.35 28.49
CA LEU A 524 30.64 10.44 27.37
C LEU A 524 31.50 9.18 27.53
N THR A 525 30.98 8.06 27.06
CA THR A 525 31.62 6.74 27.05
C THR A 525 31.66 6.19 25.62
N GLU A 526 32.70 5.44 25.29
CA GLU A 526 32.86 4.76 23.99
C GLU A 526 32.62 3.24 24.15
N ASP A 527 31.56 2.87 24.87
CA ASP A 527 31.25 1.47 25.10
C ASP A 527 30.72 0.82 23.81
N GLU A 528 31.10 -0.43 23.55
CA GLU A 528 30.52 -1.20 22.45
C GLU A 528 29.06 -1.55 22.74
N PRO A 529 28.19 -1.57 21.71
CA PRO A 529 26.79 -1.93 21.87
C PRO A 529 26.67 -3.40 22.30
N ILE A 530 25.91 -3.63 23.37
CA ILE A 530 25.51 -4.95 23.83
C ILE A 530 24.40 -5.44 22.90
N LEU A 531 24.67 -6.52 22.17
CA LEU A 531 23.69 -7.23 21.37
C LEU A 531 23.10 -8.37 22.22
N PRO A 532 21.80 -8.33 22.57
CA PRO A 532 21.17 -9.40 23.33
C PRO A 532 21.30 -10.73 22.57
N LYS A 533 21.73 -11.78 23.27
CA LYS A 533 21.96 -13.11 22.68
C LYS A 533 20.80 -14.09 22.89
N ASN A 534 19.80 -13.73 23.70
CA ASN A 534 18.80 -14.63 24.23
C ASN A 534 17.38 -14.22 23.82
N GLU A 535 16.46 -15.19 23.86
CA GLU A 535 14.99 -15.06 23.74
C GLU A 535 14.34 -14.13 24.79
N LEU A 536 15.12 -13.60 25.74
CA LEU A 536 14.67 -12.84 26.93
C LEU A 536 14.75 -11.32 26.77
N SER A 537 15.00 -10.82 25.56
CA SER A 537 15.10 -9.38 25.28
C SER A 537 13.79 -8.78 24.78
N HIS A 538 12.65 -9.44 24.98
CA HIS A 538 11.36 -8.95 24.51
C HIS A 538 10.32 -8.89 25.62
N SER A 539 9.33 -8.03 25.43
CA SER A 539 8.18 -7.86 26.29
C SER A 539 6.92 -7.67 25.45
N PHE A 540 5.80 -8.12 25.99
CA PHE A 540 4.50 -7.91 25.41
C PHE A 540 3.61 -7.08 26.33
N VAL A 541 2.91 -6.12 25.75
CA VAL A 541 1.94 -5.27 26.42
C VAL A 541 0.64 -5.33 25.62
N SER A 542 -0.38 -5.97 26.19
CA SER A 542 -1.72 -6.01 25.61
C SER A 542 -2.34 -4.61 25.60
N GLY A 543 -3.04 -4.28 24.52
CA GLY A 543 -3.85 -3.07 24.45
C GLY A 543 -5.01 -3.11 25.44
N ALA A 544 -5.46 -1.94 25.92
CA ALA A 544 -6.73 -1.83 26.63
C ALA A 544 -7.85 -1.62 25.60
N TYR A 545 -8.61 -2.67 25.30
CA TYR A 545 -9.74 -2.62 24.36
C TYR A 545 -10.98 -3.29 24.96
N ASP A 546 -12.16 -2.81 24.55
CA ASP A 546 -13.43 -3.46 24.85
C ASP A 546 -13.55 -4.76 24.05
N THR A 547 -13.62 -5.88 24.76
CA THR A 547 -13.60 -7.22 24.17
C THR A 547 -14.95 -7.67 23.62
N THR A 548 -16.03 -6.92 23.85
CA THR A 548 -17.42 -7.31 23.55
C THR A 548 -17.63 -7.76 22.10
N TYR A 549 -16.94 -7.13 21.14
CA TYR A 549 -17.12 -7.40 19.71
C TYR A 549 -15.85 -7.81 18.95
N MET A 550 -14.71 -7.99 19.63
CA MET A 550 -13.44 -8.27 18.94
C MET A 550 -13.31 -9.73 18.48
N TYR A 551 -13.74 -10.66 19.31
CA TYR A 551 -13.54 -12.09 19.09
C TYR A 551 -14.73 -12.79 18.44
N VAL A 552 -15.58 -12.05 17.74
CA VAL A 552 -16.73 -12.64 17.03
C VAL A 552 -16.22 -13.65 16.00
N SER A 553 -16.68 -14.90 16.11
CA SER A 553 -16.26 -16.04 15.28
C SER A 553 -14.77 -16.41 15.37
N ARG A 554 -14.11 -16.12 16.51
CA ARG A 554 -12.69 -16.38 16.77
C ARG A 554 -12.48 -16.75 18.23
N ARG A 555 -11.32 -17.35 18.53
CA ARG A 555 -10.89 -17.49 19.92
C ARG A 555 -10.42 -16.14 20.46
N SER A 556 -10.73 -15.84 21.72
CA SER A 556 -10.03 -14.80 22.47
C SER A 556 -8.67 -15.30 22.99
N PRO A 557 -7.73 -14.43 23.40
CA PRO A 557 -6.50 -14.84 24.08
C PRO A 557 -6.77 -15.75 25.29
N ALA A 558 -7.81 -15.46 26.08
CA ALA A 558 -8.22 -16.29 27.20
C ALA A 558 -8.72 -17.69 26.76
N GLN A 559 -9.52 -17.76 25.69
CA GLN A 559 -9.95 -19.05 25.13
C GLN A 559 -8.78 -19.83 24.53
N ALA A 560 -7.84 -19.15 23.88
CA ALA A 560 -6.64 -19.75 23.33
C ALA A 560 -5.70 -20.28 24.43
N LEU A 561 -5.54 -19.53 25.54
CA LEU A 561 -4.81 -19.99 26.72
C LEU A 561 -5.46 -21.25 27.29
N GLN A 562 -6.78 -21.24 27.49
CA GLN A 562 -7.53 -22.38 27.99
C GLN A 562 -7.36 -23.62 27.09
N PHE A 563 -7.44 -23.43 25.77
CA PHE A 563 -7.21 -24.49 24.79
C PHE A 563 -5.80 -25.09 24.91
N LEU A 564 -4.78 -24.24 25.06
CA LEU A 564 -3.40 -24.67 25.22
C LEU A 564 -3.19 -25.43 26.54
N LEU A 565 -3.83 -24.97 27.62
CA LEU A 565 -3.81 -25.66 28.92
C LEU A 565 -4.43 -27.06 28.83
N GLU A 566 -5.53 -27.22 28.09
CA GLU A 566 -6.22 -28.51 27.95
C GLU A 566 -5.49 -29.49 27.03
N GLN A 567 -4.71 -29.01 26.04
CA GLN A 567 -3.97 -29.88 25.13
C GLN A 567 -2.57 -30.23 25.62
N ASP A 568 -1.76 -29.22 25.91
CA ASP A 568 -0.31 -29.39 26.15
C ASP A 568 0.04 -29.42 27.64
N PHE A 569 -0.84 -28.90 28.51
CA PHE A 569 -0.59 -28.79 29.95
C PHE A 569 -1.67 -29.45 30.83
N ALA A 570 -2.44 -30.40 30.29
CA ALA A 570 -3.59 -31.01 30.98
C ALA A 570 -3.25 -31.67 32.33
N GLU A 571 -2.01 -32.11 32.50
CA GLU A 571 -1.53 -32.75 33.74
C GLU A 571 -1.15 -31.72 34.83
N LYS A 572 -1.13 -30.43 34.52
CA LYS A 572 -0.77 -29.35 35.46
C LYS A 572 -2.02 -28.67 36.02
N THR A 573 -2.03 -28.41 37.32
CA THR A 573 -2.99 -27.50 37.95
C THR A 573 -2.54 -26.06 37.73
N ALA A 574 -3.13 -25.40 36.72
CA ALA A 574 -2.84 -24.01 36.39
C ALA A 574 -3.72 -23.02 37.19
N VAL A 575 -3.12 -21.90 37.63
CA VAL A 575 -3.84 -20.74 38.19
C VAL A 575 -3.83 -19.63 37.16
N ILE A 576 -5.02 -19.27 36.65
CA ILE A 576 -5.19 -18.30 35.55
C ILE A 576 -5.42 -16.89 36.13
N SER A 577 -4.84 -15.87 35.51
CA SER A 577 -5.08 -14.46 35.84
C SER A 577 -6.51 -14.00 35.51
N GLU A 578 -6.98 -12.91 36.12
CA GLU A 578 -8.34 -12.39 35.90
C GLU A 578 -8.60 -12.00 34.43
N ASP A 579 -7.59 -11.49 33.73
CA ASP A 579 -7.65 -11.14 32.30
C ASP A 579 -7.53 -12.36 31.36
N GLY A 580 -7.22 -13.55 31.90
CA GLY A 580 -7.01 -14.76 31.11
C GLY A 580 -5.77 -14.72 30.21
N GLN A 581 -4.82 -13.81 30.45
CA GLN A 581 -3.62 -13.67 29.63
C GLN A 581 -2.38 -14.38 30.23
N GLN A 582 -2.47 -14.86 31.47
CA GLN A 582 -1.35 -15.49 32.16
C GLN A 582 -1.84 -16.72 32.93
N ALA A 583 -1.01 -17.75 32.98
CA ALA A 583 -1.26 -18.91 33.82
C ALA A 583 0.01 -19.32 34.58
N LEU A 584 -0.08 -19.41 35.90
CA LEU A 584 0.93 -20.04 36.73
C LEU A 584 0.76 -21.57 36.66
N LEU A 585 1.76 -22.27 36.14
CA LEU A 585 1.73 -23.71 35.91
C LEU A 585 2.42 -24.52 37.03
N GLU A 586 3.48 -23.97 37.62
CA GLU A 586 4.19 -24.61 38.74
C GLU A 586 4.74 -23.56 39.71
N GLU A 587 4.66 -23.86 41.01
CA GLU A 587 5.32 -23.12 42.07
C GLU A 587 6.07 -24.10 42.97
N LYS A 588 7.41 -24.02 42.97
CA LYS A 588 8.30 -24.89 43.75
C LYS A 588 9.33 -24.03 44.51
N GLY A 589 9.02 -23.70 45.76
CA GLY A 589 9.90 -22.84 46.56
C GLY A 589 9.94 -21.43 45.97
N ASN A 590 11.11 -20.96 45.54
CA ASN A 590 11.28 -19.65 44.89
C ASN A 590 11.22 -19.72 43.34
N GLN A 591 11.00 -20.90 42.76
CA GLN A 591 10.91 -21.04 41.31
C GLN A 591 9.46 -21.15 40.87
N THR A 592 9.08 -20.32 39.90
CA THR A 592 7.75 -20.33 39.27
C THR A 592 7.87 -20.61 37.77
N LEU A 593 6.84 -21.25 37.21
CA LEU A 593 6.69 -21.50 35.77
C LEU A 593 5.40 -20.86 35.29
N TRP A 594 5.52 -19.93 34.36
CA TRP A 594 4.44 -19.13 33.82
C TRP A 594 4.24 -19.41 32.35
N LEU A 595 2.99 -19.40 31.91
CA LEU A 595 2.58 -19.34 30.52
C LEU A 595 1.95 -17.97 30.28
N LEU A 596 2.62 -17.14 29.49
CA LEU A 596 2.28 -15.73 29.28
C LEU A 596 1.80 -15.53 27.85
N TYR A 597 0.70 -14.81 27.65
CA TYR A 597 0.31 -14.35 26.32
C TYR A 597 1.37 -13.37 25.78
N ASP A 598 1.93 -13.66 24.60
CA ASP A 598 3.00 -12.90 23.92
C ASP A 598 2.51 -12.34 22.56
N GLY A 599 1.25 -11.91 22.55
CA GLY A 599 0.64 -11.23 21.41
C GLY A 599 0.28 -12.13 20.22
N ILE A 600 0.05 -11.49 19.08
CA ILE A 600 -0.33 -12.14 17.82
C ILE A 600 0.93 -12.32 16.95
N SER A 601 1.03 -13.47 16.27
CA SER A 601 2.13 -13.75 15.34
C SER A 601 2.17 -12.78 14.17
N GLU A 602 3.35 -12.58 13.58
CA GLU A 602 3.56 -11.64 12.47
C GLU A 602 2.69 -11.95 11.23
N ASP A 603 2.39 -13.23 10.99
CA ASP A 603 1.48 -13.69 9.94
C ASP A 603 -0.01 -13.42 10.24
N ARG A 604 -0.32 -12.94 11.46
CA ARG A 604 -1.65 -12.60 11.96
C ARG A 604 -2.63 -13.78 11.99
N GLN A 605 -2.11 -15.00 12.06
CA GLN A 605 -2.93 -16.23 12.09
C GLN A 605 -3.02 -16.87 13.48
N ASN A 606 -2.04 -16.61 14.36
CA ASN A 606 -1.92 -17.32 15.63
C ASN A 606 -1.74 -16.35 16.81
N TYR A 607 -2.29 -16.73 17.96
CA TYR A 607 -1.85 -16.21 19.25
C TYR A 607 -0.55 -16.90 19.65
N ARG A 608 0.38 -16.14 20.22
CA ARG A 608 1.66 -16.62 20.75
C ARG A 608 1.59 -16.66 22.27
N PHE A 609 2.18 -17.70 22.84
CA PHE A 609 2.33 -17.86 24.27
C PHE A 609 3.77 -18.21 24.59
N TRP A 610 4.31 -17.55 25.60
CA TRP A 610 5.67 -17.71 26.06
C TRP A 610 5.70 -18.49 27.37
N LEU A 611 6.41 -19.61 27.39
CA LEU A 611 6.60 -20.42 28.58
C LEU A 611 7.88 -20.00 29.27
N VAL A 612 7.75 -19.47 30.48
CA VAL A 612 8.80 -18.78 31.21
C VAL A 612 9.00 -19.38 32.58
N ARG A 613 10.23 -19.79 32.89
CA ARG A 613 10.65 -20.10 34.26
C ARG A 613 11.37 -18.91 34.85
N CYS A 614 11.07 -18.55 36.09
CA CYS A 614 11.80 -17.51 36.79
C CYS A 614 12.06 -17.86 38.27
N GLU A 615 13.08 -17.22 38.85
CA GLU A 615 13.30 -17.20 40.29
C GLU A 615 12.65 -15.98 40.92
N GLY A 616 11.46 -16.16 41.49
CA GLY A 616 10.67 -15.09 42.07
C GLY A 616 9.17 -15.35 41.96
N PRO A 617 8.34 -14.42 42.46
CA PRO A 617 6.89 -14.55 42.42
C PRO A 617 6.35 -14.45 40.98
N ASP A 618 6.98 -13.66 40.13
CA ASP A 618 6.63 -13.51 38.72
C ASP A 618 7.86 -13.14 37.87
N TRP A 619 7.67 -13.00 36.56
CA TRP A 619 8.76 -12.69 35.63
C TRP A 619 9.30 -11.26 35.78
N LYS A 620 8.52 -10.29 36.27
CA LYS A 620 8.94 -8.89 36.45
C LYS A 620 9.82 -8.72 37.69
N HIS A 621 9.57 -9.50 38.73
CA HIS A 621 10.26 -9.46 40.03
C HIS A 621 11.32 -10.57 40.18
N SER A 622 11.86 -11.03 39.07
CA SER A 622 12.80 -12.16 38.98
C SER A 622 14.28 -11.77 39.06
N GLU A 623 14.57 -10.47 39.15
CA GLU A 623 15.94 -9.95 39.23
C GLU A 623 16.85 -10.50 38.12
N ASP A 624 16.40 -10.48 36.86
CA ASP A 624 17.07 -11.03 35.66
C ASP A 624 17.22 -12.57 35.60
N GLN A 625 16.78 -13.30 36.62
CA GLN A 625 16.79 -14.77 36.68
C GLN A 625 15.56 -15.36 36.00
N VAL A 626 15.50 -15.21 34.68
CA VAL A 626 14.40 -15.69 33.82
C VAL A 626 14.96 -16.60 32.72
N TRP A 627 14.25 -17.68 32.40
CA TRP A 627 14.60 -18.62 31.33
C TRP A 627 13.37 -18.93 30.48
N SER A 628 13.51 -18.82 29.17
CA SER A 628 12.54 -19.32 28.20
C SER A 628 12.60 -20.85 28.18
N GLU A 629 11.45 -21.51 28.35
CA GLU A 629 11.31 -22.97 28.19
C GLU A 629 10.59 -23.37 26.89
N GLY A 630 10.09 -22.39 26.15
CA GLY A 630 9.50 -22.59 24.83
C GLY A 630 8.48 -21.53 24.44
N GLU A 631 8.11 -21.55 23.17
CA GLU A 631 7.02 -20.76 22.61
C GLU A 631 5.94 -21.71 22.06
N TYR A 632 4.68 -21.33 22.27
CA TYR A 632 3.51 -22.06 21.81
C TYR A 632 2.64 -21.15 20.97
N THR A 633 1.93 -21.72 20.00
CA THR A 633 1.01 -20.98 19.16
C THR A 633 -0.35 -21.64 19.12
N VAL A 634 -1.40 -20.83 19.06
CA VAL A 634 -2.79 -21.28 18.92
C VAL A 634 -3.45 -20.49 17.81
N ALA A 635 -4.07 -21.18 16.85
CA ALA A 635 -4.79 -20.54 15.76
C ALA A 635 -5.91 -19.61 16.27
N ILE A 636 -6.01 -18.43 15.68
CA ILE A 636 -7.04 -17.42 16.03
C ILE A 636 -8.42 -17.87 15.58
N ARG A 637 -8.50 -18.51 14.40
CA ARG A 637 -9.74 -19.08 13.86
C ARG A 637 -9.77 -20.58 14.12
N GLU A 638 -10.95 -21.10 14.45
CA GLU A 638 -11.15 -22.55 14.50
C GLU A 638 -11.10 -23.09 13.07
N GLU A 639 -10.26 -24.10 12.82
CA GLU A 639 -10.32 -24.84 11.56
C GLU A 639 -11.68 -25.54 11.48
N SER A 640 -12.48 -25.18 10.47
CA SER A 640 -13.81 -25.72 10.21
C SER A 640 -13.79 -27.16 9.72
#